data_AF-A0A948UVE4-F1
#
_entry.id   AF-A0A948UVE4-F1
#
_cell.length_a   1.000
_cell.length_b   1.000
_cell.length_c   1.000
_cell.angle_alpha   90.00
_cell.angle_beta   90.00
_cell.angle_gamma   90.00
#
_symmetry.space_group_name_H-M   'P 1'
#
loop_
_entity.id
_entity.type
_entity.pdbx_description
1 polymer ?
#
loop_
_entity_poly.entity_id
_entity_poly.type
_entity_poly.pdbx_seq_one_letter_code
_entity_poly.pdbx_strand_id
1 'polypeptide(L)'
;MRGFGRDAAGTHLFFDFYSKVFQNDNIDKDPTNNQKPTKLIETLTQLKKNKDIRNYQVSHIFGRTKNIFAFTAPWNIVYMPKILDPFTGHEAKGEMIDEYQKLFQQQSYEKFHPFIDEFNNIMTDSELVESIENYFEDLYNTNKDIKIVQKFEKAVRDEFSPIEIV
;
A
#
# COMPACT_ATOMS: atom_id res chain seq x y z
N MET A 1 4.04 5.63 6.17
CA MET A 1 4.02 4.51 5.19
C MET A 1 4.90 3.34 5.66
N ARG A 2 4.78 2.16 5.06
CA ARG A 2 5.70 1.03 5.28
C ARG A 2 7.07 1.31 4.64
N GLY A 3 8.16 0.80 5.24
CA GLY A 3 9.50 0.98 4.69
C GLY A 3 9.72 0.29 3.33
N PHE A 4 10.56 0.87 2.48
CA PHE A 4 10.91 0.34 1.16
C PHE A 4 12.30 -0.30 1.12
N GLY A 5 12.41 -1.47 0.49
CA GLY A 5 13.66 -2.22 0.37
C GLY A 5 14.04 -2.99 1.64
N ARG A 6 15.14 -3.74 1.56
CA ARG A 6 15.68 -4.50 2.69
C ARG A 6 16.04 -3.52 3.81
N ASP A 7 15.60 -3.82 5.04
CA ASP A 7 15.80 -2.99 6.22
C ASP A 7 15.38 -1.51 6.04
N ALA A 8 14.43 -1.26 5.13
CA ALA A 8 13.93 0.07 4.77
C ALA A 8 14.96 1.01 4.11
N ALA A 9 16.07 0.48 3.56
CA ALA A 9 17.16 1.28 2.97
C ALA A 9 16.71 2.19 1.80
N GLY A 10 15.68 1.78 1.04
CA GLY A 10 15.15 2.56 -0.09
C GLY A 10 14.10 3.60 0.30
N THR A 11 13.72 3.71 1.57
CA THR A 11 12.59 4.56 2.00
C THR A 11 12.77 6.04 1.65
N HIS A 12 14.03 6.53 1.64
CA HIS A 12 14.34 7.90 1.24
C HIS A 12 13.87 8.24 -0.18
N LEU A 13 13.90 7.28 -1.11
CA LEU A 13 13.40 7.47 -2.48
C LEU A 13 11.91 7.80 -2.50
N PHE A 14 11.12 7.18 -1.62
CA PHE A 14 9.71 7.53 -1.46
C PHE A 14 9.52 8.91 -0.83
N PHE A 15 10.35 9.30 0.14
CA PHE A 15 10.29 10.65 0.71
C PHE A 15 10.56 11.71 -0.36
N ASP A 16 11.61 11.53 -1.17
CA ASP A 16 11.93 12.42 -2.28
C ASP A 16 10.79 12.48 -3.31
N PHE A 17 10.21 11.32 -3.65
CA PHE A 17 9.05 11.24 -4.53
C PHE A 17 7.84 12.02 -3.98
N TYR A 18 7.49 11.86 -2.71
CA TYR A 18 6.38 12.63 -2.10
C TYR A 18 6.65 14.13 -2.05
N SER A 19 7.89 14.51 -1.76
CA SER A 19 8.33 15.90 -1.79
C SER A 19 8.16 16.50 -3.20
N LYS A 20 8.58 15.79 -4.24
CA LYS A 20 8.59 16.30 -5.61
C LYS A 20 7.24 16.27 -6.31
N VAL A 21 6.53 15.16 -6.21
CA VAL A 21 5.25 14.95 -6.92
C VAL A 21 4.08 15.57 -6.15
N PHE A 22 4.06 15.42 -4.83
CA PHE A 22 2.93 15.85 -4.00
C PHE A 22 3.21 17.11 -3.17
N GLN A 23 4.40 17.69 -3.29
CA GLN A 23 4.83 18.85 -2.48
C GLN A 23 4.64 18.59 -0.98
N ASN A 24 4.90 17.35 -0.56
CA ASN A 24 4.61 16.90 0.79
C ASN A 24 5.85 16.29 1.45
N ASP A 25 6.52 17.10 2.27
CA ASP A 25 7.67 16.70 3.07
C ASP A 25 7.29 16.08 4.43
N ASN A 26 5.99 16.03 4.76
CA ASN A 26 5.51 15.59 6.08
C ASN A 26 5.18 14.09 6.11
N ILE A 27 6.02 13.28 5.48
CA ILE A 27 5.83 11.83 5.37
C ILE A 27 6.84 11.09 6.22
N ASP A 28 6.32 10.28 7.16
CA ASP A 28 7.14 9.43 8.00
C ASP A 28 6.98 7.94 7.67
N LYS A 29 8.07 7.20 7.87
CA LYS A 29 8.02 5.73 7.93
C LYS A 29 7.33 5.31 9.23
N ASP A 30 6.41 4.36 9.12
CA ASP A 30 5.82 3.71 10.28
C ASP A 30 6.87 2.87 11.02
N PRO A 31 7.09 3.08 12.34
CA PRO A 31 8.16 2.41 13.08
C PRO A 31 8.05 0.88 13.09
N THR A 32 6.84 0.33 13.03
CA THR A 32 6.59 -1.12 13.06
C THR A 32 6.02 -1.65 11.75
N ASN A 33 6.01 -0.82 10.70
CA ASN A 33 5.31 -1.03 9.43
C ASN A 33 3.78 -1.21 9.54
N ASN A 34 3.20 -1.12 10.74
CA ASN A 34 1.78 -1.41 11.01
C ASN A 34 1.21 -0.64 12.24
N GLN A 35 1.97 0.25 12.88
CA GLN A 35 1.51 0.97 14.07
C GLN A 35 0.32 1.87 13.77
N LYS A 36 0.41 2.71 12.72
CA LYS A 36 -0.66 3.63 12.31
C LYS A 36 -1.92 2.89 11.83
N PRO A 37 -1.83 1.86 10.95
CA PRO A 37 -2.98 1.01 10.62
C PRO A 37 -3.65 0.40 11.86
N THR A 38 -2.85 -0.15 12.78
CA THR A 38 -3.36 -0.74 14.04
C THR A 38 -4.12 0.29 14.87
N LYS A 39 -3.53 1.47 15.09
CA LYS A 39 -4.18 2.53 15.87
C LYS A 39 -5.50 2.97 15.24
N LEU A 40 -5.54 3.10 13.91
CA LEU A 40 -6.74 3.52 13.20
C LEU A 40 -7.85 2.48 13.32
N ILE A 41 -7.59 1.21 12.99
CA ILE A 41 -8.63 0.17 13.04
C ILE A 41 -9.12 -0.07 14.47
N GLU A 42 -8.25 0.00 15.49
CA GLU A 42 -8.66 -0.03 16.90
C GLU A 42 -9.60 1.14 17.24
N THR A 43 -9.34 2.33 16.70
CA THR A 43 -10.20 3.50 16.91
C THR A 43 -11.54 3.37 16.18
N LEU A 44 -11.55 2.85 14.96
CA LEU A 44 -12.78 2.72 14.16
C LEU A 44 -13.70 1.62 14.70
N THR A 45 -13.12 0.50 15.12
CA THR A 45 -13.87 -0.69 15.56
C THR A 45 -14.09 -0.77 17.07
N GLN A 46 -13.31 -0.01 17.85
CA GLN A 46 -13.23 -0.10 19.32
C GLN A 46 -12.73 -1.47 19.82
N LEU A 47 -12.20 -2.33 18.94
CA LEU A 47 -11.65 -3.64 19.27
C LEU A 47 -10.14 -3.57 19.31
N LYS A 48 -9.53 -4.01 20.43
CA LYS A 48 -8.06 -4.10 20.59
C LYS A 48 -7.57 -5.53 20.43
N LYS A 49 -6.52 -5.69 19.63
CA LYS A 49 -5.84 -6.99 19.46
C LYS A 49 -5.24 -7.45 20.79
N ASN A 50 -5.30 -8.76 21.05
CA ASN A 50 -4.85 -9.42 22.29
C ASN A 50 -5.63 -9.03 23.56
N LYS A 51 -6.66 -8.19 23.44
CA LYS A 51 -7.59 -7.86 24.52
C LYS A 51 -9.00 -8.35 24.18
N ASP A 52 -9.58 -7.77 23.13
CA ASP A 52 -10.96 -8.02 22.71
C ASP A 52 -11.02 -9.06 21.59
N ILE A 53 -10.04 -9.04 20.68
CA ILE A 53 -9.87 -10.05 19.62
C ILE A 53 -8.53 -10.77 19.77
N ARG A 54 -8.54 -12.10 19.73
CA ARG A 54 -7.35 -12.96 19.88
C ARG A 54 -7.05 -13.71 18.59
N ASN A 55 -5.77 -13.92 18.30
CA ASN A 55 -5.29 -14.59 17.08
C ASN A 55 -5.64 -13.87 15.78
N TYR A 56 -5.74 -12.54 15.81
CA TYR A 56 -5.84 -11.69 14.63
C TYR A 56 -4.53 -10.92 14.40
N GLN A 57 -4.34 -10.48 13.17
CA GLN A 57 -3.31 -9.53 12.76
C GLN A 57 -3.94 -8.41 11.94
N VAL A 58 -3.23 -7.28 11.85
CA VAL A 58 -3.62 -6.21 10.94
C VAL A 58 -2.95 -6.50 9.60
N SER A 59 -3.75 -6.55 8.54
CA SER A 59 -3.29 -6.78 7.17
C SER A 59 -3.84 -5.73 6.22
N HIS A 60 -3.25 -5.67 5.02
CA HIS A 60 -3.70 -4.81 3.94
C HIS A 60 -4.36 -5.64 2.85
N ILE A 61 -5.60 -5.33 2.48
CA ILE A 61 -6.43 -6.14 1.57
C ILE A 61 -5.85 -6.13 0.14
N PHE A 62 -5.46 -4.94 -0.33
CA PHE A 62 -4.94 -4.72 -1.68
C PHE A 62 -3.44 -4.39 -1.66
N GLY A 63 -2.77 -4.55 -0.52
CA GLY A 63 -1.39 -4.12 -0.34
C GLY A 63 -1.27 -2.59 -0.33
N ARG A 64 -0.56 -2.01 -1.31
CA ARG A 64 -0.32 -0.56 -1.43
C ARG A 64 0.21 0.11 -0.14
N THR A 65 1.19 -0.53 0.50
CA THR A 65 1.65 -0.15 1.84
C THR A 65 2.64 1.01 1.87
N LYS A 66 3.20 1.40 0.73
CA LYS A 66 4.10 2.55 0.57
C LYS A 66 3.36 3.78 0.06
N ASN A 67 2.21 3.59 -0.58
CA ASN A 67 1.26 4.65 -0.87
C ASN A 67 0.62 5.19 0.43
N ILE A 68 0.87 6.45 0.78
CA ILE A 68 0.38 7.07 2.02
C ILE A 68 -1.16 7.18 2.06
N PHE A 69 -1.80 7.30 0.90
CA PHE A 69 -3.25 7.43 0.77
C PHE A 69 -3.94 6.08 1.02
N ALA A 70 -3.29 4.97 0.65
CA ALA A 70 -3.81 3.62 0.84
C ALA A 70 -3.33 2.95 2.14
N PHE A 71 -2.17 3.34 2.69
CA PHE A 71 -1.55 2.68 3.84
C PHE A 71 -2.43 2.69 5.10
N THR A 72 -3.16 3.78 5.32
CA THR A 72 -4.13 3.93 6.41
C THR A 72 -5.57 4.04 5.92
N ALA A 73 -5.87 3.65 4.69
CA ALA A 73 -7.23 3.69 4.19
C ALA A 73 -8.11 2.64 4.90
N PRO A 74 -9.29 3.00 5.42
CA PRO A 74 -10.20 2.03 6.04
C PRO A 74 -10.62 0.89 5.12
N TRP A 75 -10.76 1.16 3.81
CA TRP A 75 -11.08 0.16 2.80
C TRP A 75 -9.92 -0.80 2.49
N ASN A 76 -8.71 -0.49 2.95
CA ASN A 76 -7.52 -1.31 2.72
C ASN A 76 -7.01 -1.99 3.99
N ILE A 77 -7.53 -1.70 5.19
CA ILE A 77 -7.05 -2.30 6.45
C ILE A 77 -8.08 -3.27 7.01
N VAL A 78 -7.61 -4.43 7.47
CA VAL A 78 -8.47 -5.47 8.05
C VAL A 78 -7.85 -6.14 9.25
N TYR A 79 -8.69 -6.57 10.19
CA TYR A 79 -8.33 -7.61 11.14
C TYR A 79 -8.45 -8.98 10.48
N MET A 80 -7.30 -9.57 10.13
CA MET A 80 -7.21 -10.89 9.51
C MET A 80 -6.94 -11.96 10.60
N PRO A 81 -7.75 -13.02 10.72
CA PRO A 81 -7.38 -14.18 11.53
C PRO A 81 -6.03 -14.74 11.08
N LYS A 82 -5.11 -15.00 12.02
CA LYS A 82 -3.78 -15.53 11.69
C LYS A 82 -3.82 -16.90 11.02
N ILE A 83 -4.89 -17.67 11.22
CA ILE A 83 -5.09 -18.95 10.53
C ILE A 83 -5.25 -18.79 9.01
N LEU A 84 -5.58 -17.58 8.54
CA LEU A 84 -5.72 -17.25 7.11
C LEU A 84 -4.42 -16.68 6.51
N ASP A 85 -3.36 -16.51 7.31
CA ASP A 85 -2.05 -16.05 6.84
C ASP A 85 -1.45 -16.96 5.75
N PRO A 86 -1.56 -18.30 5.83
CA PRO A 86 -1.10 -19.19 4.75
C PRO A 86 -1.84 -18.99 3.41
N PHE A 87 -3.01 -18.34 3.41
CA PHE A 87 -3.83 -18.07 2.22
C PHE A 87 -3.68 -16.63 1.71
N THR A 88 -2.98 -15.77 2.45
CA THR A 88 -2.90 -14.32 2.17
C THR A 88 -1.47 -13.78 2.21
N GLY A 89 -0.52 -14.56 2.73
CA GLY A 89 0.88 -14.19 2.83
C GLY A 89 1.58 -14.12 1.47
N HIS A 90 2.66 -13.35 1.42
CA HIS A 90 3.45 -13.13 0.19
C HIS A 90 4.23 -14.38 -0.26
N GLU A 91 4.23 -15.44 0.56
CA GLU A 91 4.86 -16.74 0.29
C GLU A 91 3.85 -17.80 -0.16
N ALA A 92 2.55 -17.50 -0.08
CA ALA A 92 1.48 -18.38 -0.50
C ALA A 92 1.45 -18.45 -2.04
N LYS A 93 1.42 -19.67 -2.61
CA LYS A 93 1.32 -19.91 -4.06
C LYS A 93 0.31 -21.00 -4.39
N GLY A 94 -0.44 -20.83 -5.47
CA GLY A 94 -1.31 -21.85 -6.06
C GLY A 94 -2.74 -21.37 -6.26
N GLU A 95 -3.50 -22.10 -7.08
CA GLU A 95 -4.83 -21.68 -7.55
C GLU A 95 -5.82 -21.37 -6.43
N MET A 96 -5.82 -22.15 -5.35
CA MET A 96 -6.69 -21.92 -4.19
C MET A 96 -6.41 -20.59 -3.48
N ILE A 97 -5.15 -20.15 -3.48
CA ILE A 97 -4.74 -18.89 -2.87
C ILE A 97 -5.17 -17.73 -3.76
N ASP A 98 -4.99 -17.87 -5.07
CA ASP A 98 -5.44 -16.87 -6.05
C ASP A 98 -6.96 -16.69 -5.97
N GLU A 99 -7.72 -17.80 -5.90
CA GLU A 99 -9.17 -17.79 -5.72
C GLU A 99 -9.57 -17.13 -4.40
N TYR A 100 -8.91 -17.47 -3.29
CA TYR A 100 -9.19 -16.87 -1.99
C TYR A 100 -8.94 -15.36 -2.00
N GLN A 101 -7.79 -14.92 -2.53
CA GLN A 101 -7.43 -13.50 -2.61
C GLN A 101 -8.43 -12.73 -3.45
N LYS A 102 -8.81 -13.27 -4.61
CA LYS A 102 -9.85 -12.70 -5.48
C LYS A 102 -11.17 -12.50 -4.73
N LEU A 103 -11.71 -13.56 -4.13
CA LEU A 103 -12.99 -13.48 -3.40
C LEU A 103 -12.90 -12.51 -2.22
N PHE A 104 -11.78 -12.51 -1.51
CA PHE A 104 -11.55 -11.62 -0.38
C PHE A 104 -11.50 -10.14 -0.80
N GLN A 105 -10.79 -9.84 -1.88
CA GLN A 105 -10.70 -8.50 -2.46
C GLN A 105 -12.05 -8.03 -3.03
N GLN A 106 -12.77 -8.92 -3.72
CA GLN A 106 -14.11 -8.64 -4.24
C GLN A 106 -15.09 -8.28 -3.11
N GLN A 107 -15.08 -9.03 -2.01
CA GLN A 107 -15.91 -8.75 -0.84
C GLN A 107 -15.59 -7.39 -0.20
N SER A 108 -14.32 -6.96 -0.21
CA SER A 108 -13.96 -5.61 0.25
C SER A 108 -14.47 -4.55 -0.71
N TYR A 109 -14.28 -4.76 -2.02
CA TYR A 109 -14.72 -3.81 -3.02
C TYR A 109 -16.24 -3.61 -3.00
N GLU A 110 -17.04 -4.67 -2.95
CA GLU A 110 -18.51 -4.56 -2.87
C GLU A 110 -18.96 -3.62 -1.74
N LYS A 111 -18.25 -3.61 -0.61
CA LYS A 111 -18.54 -2.75 0.56
C LYS A 111 -17.99 -1.33 0.45
N PHE A 112 -16.83 -1.17 -0.18
CA PHE A 112 -16.07 0.09 -0.17
C PHE A 112 -15.84 0.69 -1.54
N HIS A 113 -16.52 0.21 -2.58
CA HIS A 113 -16.34 0.66 -3.97
C HIS A 113 -16.39 2.18 -4.12
N PRO A 114 -17.25 2.97 -3.42
CA PRO A 114 -17.24 4.42 -3.62
C PRO A 114 -15.89 5.07 -3.26
N PHE A 115 -15.21 4.56 -2.23
CA PHE A 115 -13.91 5.08 -1.80
C PHE A 115 -12.74 4.51 -2.63
N ILE A 116 -12.89 3.27 -3.11
CA ILE A 116 -11.89 2.64 -3.97
C ILE A 116 -11.93 3.26 -5.36
N ASP A 117 -13.12 3.53 -5.90
CA ASP A 117 -13.31 4.20 -7.18
C ASP A 117 -12.82 5.65 -7.11
N GLU A 118 -13.05 6.36 -6.00
CA GLU A 118 -12.45 7.68 -5.77
C GLU A 118 -10.91 7.61 -5.77
N PHE A 119 -10.33 6.65 -5.05
CA PHE A 119 -8.88 6.43 -5.07
C PHE A 119 -8.39 6.14 -6.50
N ASN A 120 -9.08 5.26 -7.24
CA ASN A 120 -8.73 4.92 -8.61
C ASN A 120 -8.79 6.14 -9.53
N ASN A 121 -9.84 6.95 -9.43
CA ASN A 121 -9.98 8.18 -10.22
C ASN A 121 -8.81 9.14 -9.96
N ILE A 122 -8.38 9.30 -8.70
CA ILE A 122 -7.20 10.13 -8.36
C ILE A 122 -5.92 9.51 -8.93
N MET A 123 -5.73 8.19 -8.81
CA MET A 123 -4.54 7.51 -9.34
C MET A 123 -4.44 7.57 -10.87
N THR A 124 -5.57 7.76 -11.57
CA THR A 124 -5.64 7.93 -13.02
C THR A 124 -5.73 9.39 -13.48
N ASP A 125 -5.66 10.35 -12.56
CA ASP A 125 -5.68 11.76 -12.91
C ASP A 125 -4.50 12.11 -13.82
N SER A 126 -4.77 12.84 -14.91
CA SER A 126 -3.75 13.12 -15.92
C SER A 126 -2.60 13.97 -15.40
N GLU A 127 -2.88 14.94 -14.51
CA GLU A 127 -1.84 15.79 -13.94
C GLU A 127 -0.95 14.98 -13.00
N LEU A 128 -1.55 14.08 -12.21
CA LEU A 128 -0.78 13.18 -11.36
C LEU A 128 0.11 12.25 -12.19
N VAL A 129 -0.45 11.60 -13.20
CA VAL A 129 0.30 10.69 -14.08
C VAL A 129 1.46 11.42 -14.74
N GLU A 130 1.22 12.60 -15.31
CA GLU A 130 2.27 13.42 -15.94
C GLU A 130 3.35 13.83 -14.93
N SER A 131 2.97 14.21 -13.70
CA SER A 131 3.93 14.56 -12.64
C SER A 131 4.84 13.39 -12.26
N ILE A 132 4.29 12.17 -12.20
CA ILE A 132 5.06 10.95 -11.94
C ILE A 132 6.03 10.66 -13.09
N GLU A 133 5.60 10.79 -14.35
CA GLU A 133 6.48 10.58 -15.51
C GLU A 133 7.64 11.59 -15.52
N ASN A 134 7.33 12.88 -15.34
CA ASN A 134 8.34 13.94 -15.27
C ASN A 134 9.36 13.68 -14.15
N TYR A 135 8.89 13.25 -12.98
CA TYR A 135 9.77 12.87 -11.87
C TYR A 135 10.73 11.75 -12.26
N PHE A 136 10.27 10.71 -12.96
CA PHE A 136 11.13 9.60 -13.37
C PHE A 136 12.08 9.99 -14.50
N GLU A 137 11.66 10.81 -15.46
CA GLU A 137 12.54 11.36 -16.49
C GLU A 137 13.73 12.11 -15.86
N ASP A 138 13.45 13.02 -14.93
CA ASP A 138 14.48 13.75 -14.17
C ASP A 138 15.37 12.80 -13.36
N LEU A 139 14.78 11.79 -12.71
CA LEU A 139 15.52 10.84 -11.91
C LEU A 139 16.45 9.97 -12.77
N TYR A 140 16.04 9.56 -13.97
CA TYR A 140 16.89 8.84 -14.92
C TYR A 140 18.05 9.70 -15.43
N ASN A 141 17.81 11.00 -15.64
CA ASN A 141 18.84 11.92 -16.11
C ASN A 141 19.89 12.26 -15.06
N THR A 142 19.51 12.27 -13.78
CA THR A 142 20.37 12.72 -12.68
C THR A 142 21.05 11.58 -11.91
N ASN A 143 20.47 10.38 -11.91
CA ASN A 143 20.93 9.28 -11.08
C ASN A 143 21.86 8.31 -11.84
N LYS A 144 22.99 7.95 -11.23
CA LYS A 144 23.99 7.07 -11.86
C LYS A 144 23.63 5.58 -11.76
N ASP A 145 22.82 5.19 -10.79
CA ASP A 145 22.39 3.79 -10.62
C ASP A 145 21.01 3.54 -11.23
N ILE A 146 21.02 3.31 -12.54
CA ILE A 146 19.82 3.05 -13.34
C ILE A 146 19.03 1.83 -12.82
N LYS A 147 19.69 0.82 -12.22
CA LYS A 147 19.01 -0.38 -11.72
C LYS A 147 18.16 -0.06 -10.49
N ILE A 148 18.65 0.82 -9.61
CA ILE A 148 17.88 1.30 -8.46
C ILE A 148 16.68 2.11 -8.94
N VAL A 149 16.86 2.99 -9.93
CA VAL A 149 15.77 3.80 -10.51
C VAL A 149 14.68 2.89 -11.08
N GLN A 150 15.03 1.91 -11.92
CA GLN A 150 14.07 0.95 -12.50
C GLN A 150 13.28 0.18 -11.42
N LYS A 151 13.97 -0.28 -10.37
CA LYS A 151 13.33 -1.00 -9.26
C LYS A 151 12.37 -0.09 -8.50
N PHE A 152 12.75 1.16 -8.30
CA PHE A 152 11.93 2.14 -7.60
C PHE A 152 10.73 2.57 -8.44
N GLU A 153 10.92 2.81 -9.73
CA GLU A 153 9.85 3.11 -10.68
C GLU A 153 8.80 2.02 -10.68
N LYS A 154 9.21 0.75 -10.80
CA LYS A 154 8.28 -0.37 -10.69
C LYS A 154 7.49 -0.33 -9.38
N ALA A 155 8.18 -0.07 -8.26
CA ALA A 155 7.51 0.01 -6.96
C ALA A 155 6.52 1.18 -6.87
N VAL A 156 6.81 2.34 -7.46
CA VAL A 156 5.89 3.48 -7.50
C VAL A 156 4.69 3.18 -8.40
N ARG A 157 4.92 2.66 -9.61
CA ARG A 157 3.85 2.27 -10.53
C ARG A 157 2.93 1.20 -9.92
N ASP A 158 3.50 0.26 -9.20
CA ASP A 158 2.71 -0.69 -8.42
C ASP A 158 1.95 0.08 -7.33
N GLU A 159 2.59 0.87 -6.47
CA GLU A 159 1.92 1.50 -5.32
C GLU A 159 0.85 2.55 -5.69
N PHE A 160 0.94 3.16 -6.88
CA PHE A 160 0.04 4.21 -7.38
C PHE A 160 -0.83 3.75 -8.57
N SER A 161 -0.88 2.45 -8.86
CA SER A 161 -1.85 1.95 -9.85
C SER A 161 -3.24 1.78 -9.23
N PRO A 162 -4.30 1.89 -10.05
CA PRO A 162 -5.66 1.57 -9.64
C PRO A 162 -5.75 0.20 -8.97
N ILE A 163 -6.71 0.06 -8.07
CA ILE A 163 -7.12 -1.23 -7.54
C ILE A 163 -8.02 -1.90 -8.57
N GLU A 164 -7.50 -2.95 -9.19
CA GLU A 164 -8.25 -3.82 -10.10
C GLU A 164 -8.69 -5.08 -9.34
N ILE A 165 -9.96 -5.45 -9.46
CA ILE A 165 -10.44 -6.75 -8.99
C ILE A 165 -10.24 -7.74 -10.13
N VAL A 166 -9.31 -8.67 -9.97
CA VAL A 166 -9.05 -9.73 -10.96
C VAL A 166 -9.92 -10.94 -10.66
#